data_AF-A0AAN0JEK7-F1
#
_entry.id   AF-A0AAN0JEK7-F1
#
_cell.length_a   1.000
_cell.length_b   1.000
_cell.length_c   1.000
_cell.angle_alpha   90.00
_cell.angle_beta   90.00
_cell.angle_gamma   90.00
#
_symmetry.space_group_name_H-M   'P 1'
#
loop_
_entity.id
_entity.type
_entity.pdbx_description
1 polymer ?
#
loop_
_entity_poly.entity_id
_entity_poly.type
_entity_poly.pdbx_seq_one_letter_code
_entity_poly.pdbx_strand_id
1 'polypeptide(L)'
;MAEGGRKPYDVFLTMLPRLTAALGKEPTFTNVTDFLLADGLITEQQLESIKSKPNLSDKQRGSEVAHCLRDKIKNHDAPAKCLLQICDIFEDEDVGCEVLKKHGGTMRSKIKGNTCNTTTWAEEFSRPELQQHLSFY
;
A
#
# COMPACT_ATOMS: atom_id res chain seq x y z
N MET A 1 -25.08 -15.81 11.53
CA MET A 1 -24.05 -16.69 10.93
C MET A 1 -23.16 -15.82 10.06
N ALA A 2 -21.86 -15.81 10.39
CA ALA A 2 -20.77 -15.05 9.75
C ALA A 2 -20.94 -13.52 9.72
N GLU A 3 -20.56 -12.86 10.81
CA GLU A 3 -20.15 -11.45 10.79
C GLU A 3 -18.96 -11.30 9.84
N GLY A 4 -19.25 -10.98 8.57
CA GLY A 4 -18.27 -10.70 7.52
C GLY A 4 -17.58 -9.35 7.75
N GLY A 5 -17.05 -9.14 8.95
CA GLY A 5 -16.23 -7.98 9.28
C GLY A 5 -15.07 -7.93 8.30
N ARG A 6 -15.05 -6.89 7.48
CA ARG A 6 -14.03 -6.66 6.45
C ARG A 6 -12.66 -6.71 7.12
N LYS A 7 -11.89 -7.76 6.86
CA LYS A 7 -10.61 -7.97 7.54
C LYS A 7 -9.64 -6.86 7.10
N PRO A 8 -8.73 -6.40 7.98
CA PRO A 8 -7.64 -5.47 7.62
C PRO A 8 -6.90 -5.91 6.35
N TYR A 9 -6.77 -7.23 6.19
CA TYR A 9 -6.20 -7.87 5.02
C TYR A 9 -6.96 -7.59 3.71
N ASP A 10 -8.30 -7.62 3.70
CA ASP A 10 -9.10 -7.27 2.51
C ASP A 10 -8.92 -5.80 2.10
N VAL A 11 -8.78 -4.91 3.09
CA VAL A 11 -8.49 -3.49 2.83
C VAL A 11 -7.14 -3.33 2.15
N PHE A 12 -6.12 -4.09 2.57
CA PHE A 12 -4.82 -4.09 1.91
C PHE A 12 -4.89 -4.66 0.49
N LEU A 13 -5.60 -5.78 0.28
CA LEU A 13 -5.76 -6.37 -1.05
C LEU A 13 -6.45 -5.45 -2.05
N THR A 14 -7.45 -4.68 -1.60
CA THR A 14 -8.14 -3.71 -2.48
C THR A 14 -7.27 -2.49 -2.82
N MET A 15 -6.30 -2.15 -1.98
CA MET A 15 -5.38 -1.02 -2.17
C MET A 15 -4.06 -1.43 -2.85
N LEU A 16 -3.73 -2.73 -2.87
CA LEU A 16 -2.53 -3.30 -3.51
C LEU A 16 -2.21 -2.77 -4.91
N PRO A 17 -3.14 -2.75 -5.89
CA PRO A 17 -2.80 -2.30 -7.25
C PRO A 17 -2.39 -0.82 -7.31
N ARG A 18 -2.87 0.02 -6.38
CA ARG A 18 -2.48 1.43 -6.28
C ARG A 18 -1.14 1.60 -5.56
N LEU A 19 -0.94 0.83 -4.50
CA LEU A 19 0.33 0.80 -3.77
C LEU A 19 1.46 0.30 -4.67
N THR A 20 1.27 -0.80 -5.39
CA THR A 20 2.30 -1.40 -6.27
C THR A 20 2.77 -0.45 -7.37
N ALA A 21 1.87 0.37 -7.93
CA ALA A 21 2.25 1.40 -8.90
C ALA A 21 3.11 2.52 -8.29
N ALA A 22 2.80 2.96 -7.06
CA ALA A 22 3.54 4.01 -6.36
C ALA A 22 4.84 3.50 -5.75
N LEU A 23 4.83 2.30 -5.16
CA LEU A 23 5.96 1.60 -4.58
C LEU A 23 7.02 1.27 -5.61
N GLY A 24 6.60 0.96 -6.84
CA GLY A 24 7.50 0.57 -7.92
C GLY A 24 8.38 1.69 -8.44
N LYS A 25 7.99 2.96 -8.22
CA LYS A 25 8.59 4.12 -8.85
C LYS A 25 9.79 4.61 -8.06
N GLU A 26 10.92 4.88 -8.70
CA GLU A 26 12.06 5.53 -8.06
C GLU A 26 11.81 7.05 -7.91
N PRO A 27 12.23 7.71 -6.80
CA PRO A 27 13.04 7.18 -5.68
C PRO A 27 12.23 6.46 -4.59
N THR A 28 10.90 6.50 -4.64
CA THR A 28 9.99 5.93 -3.63
C THR A 28 10.27 4.46 -3.33
N PHE A 29 10.57 3.65 -4.35
CA PHE A 29 10.93 2.25 -4.21
C PHE A 29 12.12 2.05 -3.26
N THR A 30 13.19 2.82 -3.46
CA THR A 30 14.42 2.69 -2.66
C THR A 30 14.15 3.08 -1.22
N ASN A 31 13.47 4.20 -0.99
CA ASN A 31 13.17 4.68 0.37
C ASN A 31 12.26 3.68 1.10
N VAL A 32 11.16 3.27 0.48
CA VAL A 32 10.23 2.32 1.10
C VAL A 32 10.89 0.97 1.36
N THR A 33 11.67 0.44 0.41
CA THR A 33 12.34 -0.85 0.63
C THR A 33 13.39 -0.80 1.73
N ASP A 34 14.05 0.35 1.94
CA ASP A 34 14.95 0.57 3.06
C ASP A 34 14.21 0.54 4.40
N PHE A 35 13.09 1.26 4.52
CA PHE A 35 12.23 1.22 5.71
C PHE A 35 11.64 -0.16 5.97
N LEU A 36 11.16 -0.84 4.92
CA LEU A 36 10.63 -2.20 5.04
C LEU A 36 11.70 -3.20 5.49
N LEU A 37 12.96 -2.98 5.08
CA LEU A 37 14.08 -3.78 5.50
C LEU A 37 14.44 -3.50 6.96
N ALA A 38 14.51 -2.23 7.35
CA ALA A 38 14.79 -1.79 8.72
C ALA A 38 13.74 -2.32 9.72
N ASP A 39 12.47 -2.35 9.33
CA ASP A 39 11.36 -2.87 10.16
C ASP A 39 11.23 -4.41 10.10
N GLY A 40 12.10 -5.10 9.33
CA GLY A 40 12.10 -6.55 9.19
C GLY A 40 10.87 -7.14 8.46
N LEU A 41 10.19 -6.29 7.68
CA LEU A 41 9.01 -6.66 6.90
C LEU A 41 9.41 -7.42 5.64
N ILE A 42 10.54 -7.04 5.01
CA ILE A 42 11.19 -7.79 3.93
C ILE A 42 12.61 -8.17 4.35
N THR A 43 13.19 -9.17 3.72
CA THR A 43 14.59 -9.55 3.94
C THR A 43 15.50 -8.96 2.87
N GLU A 44 16.79 -8.79 3.22
CA GLU A 44 17.83 -8.36 2.25
C GLU A 44 17.81 -9.27 1.03
N GLN A 45 17.73 -10.59 1.25
CA GLN A 45 17.68 -11.57 0.18
C GLN A 45 16.47 -11.38 -0.77
N GLN A 46 15.30 -11.01 -0.24
CA GLN A 46 14.13 -10.69 -1.09
C GLN A 46 14.33 -9.39 -1.85
N LEU A 47 14.85 -8.36 -1.18
CA LEU A 47 15.13 -7.07 -1.81
C LEU A 47 16.19 -7.19 -2.92
N GLU A 48 17.29 -7.89 -2.66
CA GLU A 48 18.34 -8.18 -3.62
C GLU A 48 17.82 -9.02 -4.78
N SER A 49 16.95 -10.01 -4.53
CA SER A 49 16.31 -10.80 -5.61
C SER A 49 15.46 -9.94 -6.55
N ILE A 50 14.85 -8.87 -6.03
CA ILE A 50 14.04 -7.91 -6.81
C ILE A 50 14.96 -6.91 -7.53
N LYS A 51 15.95 -6.34 -6.84
CA LYS A 51 16.93 -5.38 -7.40
C LYS A 51 17.83 -6.02 -8.45
N SER A 52 18.22 -7.28 -8.26
CA SER A 52 19.05 -8.06 -9.18
C SER A 52 18.36 -8.39 -10.50
N LYS A 53 17.04 -8.13 -10.64
CA LYS A 53 16.31 -8.28 -11.89
C LYS A 53 16.14 -6.90 -12.56
N PRO A 54 17.07 -6.48 -13.44
CA PRO A 54 17.00 -5.17 -14.11
C PRO A 54 15.84 -5.07 -15.11
N ASN A 55 15.27 -6.19 -15.56
CA ASN A 55 14.16 -6.22 -16.50
C ASN A 55 12.76 -6.07 -15.86
N LEU A 56 12.68 -5.90 -14.54
CA LEU A 56 11.39 -5.67 -13.89
C LEU A 56 10.97 -4.22 -14.11
N SER A 57 9.80 -4.01 -14.70
CA SER A 57 9.18 -2.69 -14.72
C SER A 57 8.86 -2.23 -13.30
N ASP A 58 8.74 -0.91 -13.09
CA ASP A 58 8.39 -0.30 -11.80
C ASP A 58 7.23 -1.04 -11.12
N LYS A 59 6.14 -1.25 -11.88
CA LYS A 59 4.95 -1.96 -11.41
C LYS A 59 5.24 -3.40 -10.94
N GLN A 60 6.13 -4.12 -11.61
CA GLN A 60 6.49 -5.49 -11.21
C GLN A 60 7.34 -5.47 -9.94
N ARG A 61 8.30 -4.56 -9.82
CA ARG A 61 9.09 -4.36 -8.59
C ARG A 61 8.20 -4.07 -7.40
N GLY A 62 7.25 -3.12 -7.56
CA GLY A 62 6.26 -2.82 -6.52
C GLY A 62 5.37 -4.03 -6.20
N SER A 63 4.98 -4.82 -7.20
CA SER A 63 4.17 -6.03 -7.03
C SER A 63 4.88 -7.10 -6.19
N GLU A 64 6.17 -7.32 -6.41
CA GLU A 64 6.96 -8.29 -5.63
C GLU A 64 7.07 -7.86 -4.16
N VAL A 65 7.37 -6.59 -3.90
CA VAL A 65 7.42 -6.03 -2.54
C VAL A 65 6.06 -6.19 -1.86
N ALA A 66 4.98 -5.81 -2.53
CA ALA A 66 3.66 -5.89 -1.95
C ALA A 66 3.17 -7.34 -1.76
N HIS A 67 3.64 -8.28 -2.58
CA HIS A 67 3.46 -9.72 -2.35
C HIS A 67 4.20 -10.21 -1.10
N CYS A 68 5.44 -9.77 -0.87
CA CYS A 68 6.18 -10.11 0.35
C CYS A 68 5.44 -9.58 1.59
N LEU A 69 4.99 -8.32 1.56
CA LEU A 69 4.19 -7.74 2.63
C LEU A 69 2.89 -8.50 2.87
N ARG A 70 2.19 -8.87 1.79
CA ARG A 70 0.95 -9.67 1.87
C ARG A 70 1.20 -11.01 2.55
N ASP A 71 2.24 -11.73 2.16
CA ASP A 71 2.55 -13.05 2.71
C ASP A 71 2.94 -12.94 4.19
N LYS A 72 3.70 -11.89 4.55
CA LYS A 72 4.03 -11.58 5.94
C LYS A 72 2.77 -11.32 6.76
N ILE A 73 1.88 -10.42 6.32
CA ILE A 73 0.62 -10.11 7.02
C ILE A 73 -0.24 -11.37 7.19
N LYS A 74 -0.33 -12.21 6.14
CA LYS A 74 -1.15 -13.43 6.17
C LYS A 74 -0.65 -14.46 7.18
N ASN A 75 0.67 -14.60 7.33
CA ASN A 75 1.30 -15.54 8.25
C ASN A 75 1.54 -14.94 9.65
N HIS A 76 1.19 -13.67 9.89
CA HIS A 76 1.39 -13.00 11.18
C HIS A 76 0.20 -13.24 12.12
N ASP A 77 0.46 -13.53 13.40
CA ASP A 77 -0.58 -13.68 14.42
C ASP A 77 -1.43 -12.41 14.63
N ALA A 78 -0.84 -11.25 14.36
CA ALA A 78 -1.50 -9.93 14.45
C ALA A 78 -1.44 -9.20 13.09
N PRO A 79 -2.28 -9.54 12.11
CA PRO A 79 -2.24 -8.95 10.77
C PRO A 79 -2.55 -7.45 10.80
N ALA A 80 -3.38 -6.98 11.74
CA ALA A 80 -3.67 -5.56 11.92
C ALA A 80 -2.44 -4.75 12.34
N LYS A 81 -1.61 -5.28 13.24
CA LYS A 81 -0.39 -4.60 13.72
C LYS A 81 0.64 -4.49 12.60
N CYS A 82 0.83 -5.58 11.86
CA CYS A 82 1.74 -5.60 10.71
C CYS A 82 1.29 -4.61 9.62
N LEU A 83 -0.02 -4.52 9.36
CA LEU A 83 -0.58 -3.52 8.44
C LEU A 83 -0.35 -2.09 8.93
N LEU A 84 -0.50 -1.83 10.22
CA LEU A 84 -0.27 -0.51 10.81
C LEU A 84 1.20 -0.09 10.68
N GLN A 85 2.15 -1.01 10.85
CA GLN A 85 3.58 -0.72 10.61
C GLN A 85 3.84 -0.32 9.16
N ILE A 86 3.26 -1.04 8.21
CA ILE A 86 3.36 -0.70 6.78
C ILE A 86 2.72 0.66 6.48
N CYS A 87 1.59 0.98 7.12
CA CYS A 87 0.97 2.30 6.99
C CYS A 87 1.88 3.40 7.55
N ASP A 88 2.51 3.17 8.69
CA ASP A 88 3.41 4.13 9.34
C ASP A 88 4.59 4.47 8.43
N ILE A 89 5.22 3.46 7.83
CA ILE A 89 6.29 3.62 6.84
C ILE A 89 5.80 4.42 5.63
N PHE A 90 4.59 4.18 5.14
CA PHE A 90 4.04 4.94 4.01
C PHE A 90 3.67 6.38 4.36
N GLU A 91 3.36 6.65 5.63
CA GLU A 91 3.08 8.00 6.15
C GLU A 91 4.35 8.80 6.47
N ASP A 92 5.50 8.12 6.48
CA ASP A 92 6.81 8.69 6.74
C ASP A 92 7.18 9.77 5.72
N GLU A 93 7.80 10.84 6.21
CA GLU A 93 8.17 12.00 5.38
C GLU A 93 9.33 11.66 4.43
N ASP A 94 10.19 10.72 4.81
CA ASP A 94 11.33 10.27 4.00
C ASP A 94 10.92 9.42 2.79
N VAL A 95 9.71 8.85 2.78
CA VAL A 95 9.18 8.16 1.59
C VAL A 95 8.89 9.14 0.45
N GLY A 96 8.63 10.42 0.76
CA GLY A 96 8.50 11.49 -0.23
C GLY A 96 7.34 11.30 -1.23
N CYS A 97 6.39 10.39 -0.95
CA CYS A 97 5.27 10.08 -1.85
C CYS A 97 3.93 10.39 -1.20
N GLU A 98 3.35 11.55 -1.54
CA GLU A 98 2.04 11.98 -1.04
C GLU A 98 0.92 10.96 -1.31
N VAL A 99 1.03 10.23 -2.43
CA VAL A 99 0.07 9.17 -2.80
C VAL A 99 0.13 8.01 -1.82
N LEU A 100 1.34 7.56 -1.44
CA LEU A 100 1.50 6.51 -0.43
C LEU A 100 1.04 6.99 0.94
N LYS A 101 1.38 8.22 1.34
CA LYS A 101 0.95 8.82 2.62
C LYS A 101 -0.57 8.90 2.73
N LYS A 102 -1.23 9.39 1.69
CA LYS A 102 -2.71 9.45 1.63
C LYS A 102 -3.32 8.05 1.68
N HIS A 103 -2.70 7.06 1.04
CA HIS A 103 -3.16 5.67 1.07
C HIS A 103 -2.91 4.97 2.41
N GLY A 104 -1.76 5.20 3.06
CA GLY A 104 -1.42 4.70 4.40
C GLY A 104 -2.41 5.19 5.44
N GLY A 105 -2.65 6.51 5.50
CA GLY A 105 -3.62 7.10 6.43
C GLY A 105 -5.06 6.63 6.17
N THR A 106 -5.43 6.39 4.91
CA THR A 106 -6.74 5.81 4.55
C THR A 106 -6.88 4.37 5.04
N MET A 107 -5.84 3.54 4.88
CA MET A 107 -5.83 2.17 5.38
C MET A 107 -5.89 2.15 6.91
N ARG A 108 -5.06 2.94 7.58
CA ARG A 108 -5.06 3.11 9.04
C ARG A 108 -6.43 3.52 9.56
N SER A 109 -7.06 4.49 8.91
CA SER A 109 -8.42 4.94 9.24
C SER A 109 -9.47 3.87 9.00
N LYS A 110 -9.34 3.02 7.96
CA LYS A 110 -10.24 1.87 7.74
C LYS A 110 -10.08 0.76 8.79
N ILE A 111 -8.85 0.50 9.22
CA ILE A 111 -8.55 -0.51 10.26
C ILE A 111 -9.06 -0.03 11.62
N LYS A 112 -8.83 1.25 11.96
CA LYS A 112 -9.26 1.88 13.21
C LYS A 112 -10.76 2.22 13.22
N GLY A 113 -11.32 2.58 12.07
CA GLY A 113 -12.72 2.96 11.87
C GLY A 113 -13.68 1.77 11.81
N ASN A 114 -13.20 0.53 11.70
CA ASN A 114 -14.06 -0.64 11.84
C ASN A 114 -14.57 -0.86 13.29
N THR A 115 -14.22 0.04 14.23
CA THR A 115 -14.86 0.15 15.56
C THR A 115 -15.92 1.26 15.62
N CYS A 116 -16.09 2.10 14.59
CA CYS A 116 -17.17 3.09 14.59
C CYS A 116 -17.48 3.61 13.17
N ASN A 117 -18.73 3.37 12.74
CA ASN A 117 -19.49 3.97 11.63
C ASN A 117 -19.20 3.60 10.15
N THR A 118 -20.20 2.91 9.60
CA THR A 118 -20.60 2.89 8.19
C THR A 118 -20.77 4.30 7.64
N THR A 119 -20.24 4.57 6.43
CA THR A 119 -20.89 5.27 5.29
C THR A 119 -19.84 6.04 4.44
N THR A 120 -20.03 5.96 3.11
CA THR A 120 -19.43 6.84 2.06
C THR A 120 -18.04 6.49 1.52
N TRP A 121 -17.92 5.48 0.64
CA TRP A 121 -16.69 5.26 -0.16
C TRP A 121 -16.92 4.64 -1.55
N ALA A 122 -17.92 5.13 -2.31
CA ALA A 122 -18.04 4.81 -3.75
C ALA A 122 -17.73 6.01 -4.68
N GLU A 123 -17.74 7.25 -4.20
CA GLU A 123 -17.72 8.42 -5.09
C GLU A 123 -16.33 9.05 -5.30
N GLU A 124 -15.38 8.91 -4.36
CA GLU A 124 -14.06 9.57 -4.46
C GLU A 124 -12.97 8.73 -5.16
N PHE A 125 -13.22 7.45 -5.44
CA PHE A 125 -12.19 6.53 -5.96
C PHE A 125 -12.19 6.38 -7.49
N SER A 126 -13.19 6.91 -8.20
CA SER A 126 -13.29 6.93 -9.68
C SER A 126 -12.99 8.30 -10.31
N ARG A 127 -12.04 9.07 -9.76
CA ARG A 127 -11.45 10.22 -10.48
C ARG A 127 -10.12 9.84 -11.14
N PRO A 128 -10.11 9.24 -12.33
CA PRO A 128 -9.17 9.63 -13.36
C PRO A 128 -9.71 10.90 -14.04
N GLU A 129 -8.91 11.96 -14.09
CA GLU A 129 -8.90 12.82 -15.28
C GLU A 129 -10.22 13.55 -15.69
N LEU A 130 -10.65 14.56 -14.92
CA LEU A 130 -11.42 15.68 -15.48
C LEU A 130 -10.66 16.99 -15.30
N GLN A 131 -9.46 17.04 -15.91
CA GLN A 131 -8.82 18.30 -16.33
C GLN A 131 -8.79 18.45 -17.86
N GLN A 132 -9.54 17.63 -18.60
CA GLN A 132 -9.83 17.96 -19.99
C GLN A 132 -11.07 18.85 -20.02
N HIS A 133 -10.75 20.14 -20.01
CA HIS A 133 -11.58 21.29 -20.30
C HIS A 133 -12.46 21.04 -21.55
N LEU A 134 -13.66 20.50 -21.35
CA LEU A 134 -14.76 20.63 -22.29
C LEU A 134 -15.26 22.07 -22.21
N SER A 135 -14.61 22.95 -22.98
CA SER A 135 -15.25 24.16 -23.51
C SER A 135 -15.35 23.99 -25.02
N PHE A 136 -16.38 23.27 -25.44
CA PHE A 136 -17.07 23.60 -26.68
C PHE A 136 -18.24 24.51 -26.29
N TYR A 137 -18.06 25.81 -26.49
CA TYR A 137 -19.11 26.77 -26.79
C TYR A 137 -18.51 27.87 -27.67
#